data_AF-A0A914PBA0-F1
#
_entry.id   AF-A0A914PBA0-F1
#
_cell.length_a   1.000
_cell.length_b   1.000
_cell.length_c   1.000
_cell.angle_alpha   90.00
_cell.angle_beta   90.00
_cell.angle_gamma   90.00
#
_symmetry.space_group_name_H-M   'P 1'
#
loop_
_entity.id
_entity.type
_entity.pdbx_description
1 polymer ?
#
loop_
_entity_poly.entity_id
_entity_poly.type
_entity_poly.pdbx_seq_one_letter_code
_entity_poly.pdbx_strand_id
1 'polypeptide(L)'
;MSNSKNRRKGNAQTASSSRAAELLQASGISIPYLGLDALNLTAGLPTDVSDVGQLIDEIGANVDPELRIIFKKLTKRDLQTREKAAKELLDALKESVNDYEKVKNAFPSYASVYSKLVTDSSQSLRSTSNSILALFVTTLKKDAGTYLKSVIPFLFFSLQDGYSQVAKSAEASVNECFPSEEKRKLAMNTFGQETSNICLQMMSRQHKLIQPQKFVEEESDAQRQTRLIAQSLNTLEAFIETSPAFQIL
;
A
#
# COMPACT_ATOMS: atom_id res chain seq x y z
N MET A 1 11.97 -57.29 31.13
CA MET A 1 10.98 -56.59 31.98
C MET A 1 11.54 -55.23 32.35
N SER A 2 10.65 -54.22 32.43
CA SER A 2 10.87 -52.82 32.87
C SER A 2 11.44 -51.84 31.84
N ASN A 3 10.99 -50.59 31.68
CA ASN A 3 9.68 -49.96 31.51
C ASN A 3 10.03 -48.49 31.14
N SER A 4 9.33 -47.93 30.16
CA SER A 4 9.45 -46.55 29.67
C SER A 4 9.19 -45.54 30.79
N LYS A 5 10.00 -44.47 30.88
CA LYS A 5 9.68 -43.28 31.67
C LYS A 5 10.00 -42.00 30.89
N ASN A 6 9.05 -41.62 30.04
CA ASN A 6 9.00 -40.33 29.36
C ASN A 6 8.56 -39.26 30.38
N ARG A 7 9.48 -38.41 30.87
CA ARG A 7 9.15 -37.26 31.74
C ARG A 7 8.65 -36.10 30.87
N ARG A 8 7.34 -36.01 30.65
CA ARG A 8 6.71 -34.77 30.14
C ARG A 8 6.21 -33.94 31.32
N LYS A 9 6.78 -32.73 31.45
CA LYS A 9 6.44 -31.70 32.44
C LYS A 9 5.06 -31.15 32.06
N GLY A 10 4.03 -31.57 32.79
CA GLY A 10 2.68 -31.04 32.63
C GLY A 10 2.63 -29.58 33.05
N ASN A 11 2.19 -28.70 32.14
CA ASN A 11 1.08 -27.75 32.32
C ASN A 11 0.98 -26.74 31.14
N ALA A 12 1.12 -27.20 29.90
CA ALA A 12 0.78 -26.38 28.74
C ALA A 12 -0.69 -26.64 28.40
N GLN A 13 -1.59 -25.80 28.92
CA GLN A 13 -2.95 -25.74 28.39
C GLN A 13 -2.87 -25.24 26.95
N THR A 14 -3.28 -26.08 26.00
CA THR A 14 -3.51 -25.66 24.62
C THR A 14 -4.59 -24.58 24.65
N ALA A 15 -4.28 -23.38 24.13
CA ALA A 15 -5.26 -22.32 23.97
C ALA A 15 -6.39 -22.83 23.05
N SER A 16 -7.49 -23.28 23.64
CA SER A 16 -8.65 -23.76 22.89
C SER A 16 -9.39 -22.57 22.32
N SER A 17 -9.44 -22.47 21.00
CA SER A 17 -10.19 -21.45 20.24
C SER A 17 -11.67 -21.34 20.67
N SER A 18 -12.26 -22.43 21.16
CA SER A 18 -13.60 -22.45 21.73
C SER A 18 -13.77 -21.52 22.93
N ARG A 19 -12.80 -21.47 23.84
CA ARG A 19 -12.84 -20.62 25.03
C ARG A 19 -12.66 -19.13 24.69
N ALA A 20 -11.93 -18.84 23.62
CA ALA A 20 -11.82 -17.48 23.09
C ALA A 20 -13.13 -17.03 22.43
N ALA A 21 -13.80 -17.93 21.68
CA ALA A 21 -15.11 -17.66 21.09
C ALA A 21 -16.21 -17.41 22.14
N GLU A 22 -16.22 -18.17 23.24
CA GLU A 22 -17.15 -17.95 24.35
C GLU A 22 -16.92 -16.62 25.06
N LEU A 23 -15.66 -16.22 25.29
CA LEU A 23 -15.32 -14.91 25.87
C LEU A 23 -15.73 -13.74 24.96
N LEU A 24 -15.65 -13.91 23.65
CA LEU A 24 -16.12 -12.94 22.65
C LEU A 24 -17.65 -12.84 22.62
N GLN A 25 -18.37 -13.95 22.77
CA GLN A 25 -19.83 -13.92 22.88
C GLN A 25 -20.28 -13.30 24.22
N ALA A 26 -19.56 -13.56 25.31
CA ALA A 26 -19.87 -13.03 26.63
C ALA A 26 -19.61 -11.52 26.77
N SER A 27 -18.75 -10.93 25.95
CA SER A 27 -18.47 -9.49 25.96
C SER A 27 -19.54 -8.64 25.26
N GLY A 28 -20.55 -9.26 24.63
CA GLY A 28 -21.60 -8.57 23.89
C GLY A 28 -21.12 -7.91 22.58
N ILE A 29 -19.87 -8.16 22.18
CA ILE A 29 -19.28 -7.64 20.94
C ILE A 29 -19.57 -8.65 19.84
N SER A 30 -20.58 -8.37 19.00
CA SER A 30 -20.75 -9.13 17.76
C SER A 30 -19.65 -8.71 16.78
N ILE A 31 -18.74 -9.62 16.49
CA ILE A 31 -17.82 -9.45 15.36
C ILE A 31 -18.49 -10.13 14.17
N PRO A 32 -18.97 -9.38 13.16
CA PRO A 32 -19.56 -9.99 11.97
C PRO A 32 -18.48 -10.81 11.25
N TYR A 33 -18.85 -11.99 10.74
CA TYR A 33 -18.04 -12.73 9.79
C TYR A 33 -17.83 -11.86 8.54
N LEU A 34 -16.66 -11.24 8.44
CA LEU A 34 -16.27 -10.38 7.34
C LEU A 34 -15.78 -11.27 6.18
N GLY A 35 -16.67 -11.49 5.20
CA GLY A 35 -16.27 -11.99 3.89
C GLY A 35 -15.35 -11.00 3.19
N LEU A 36 -14.50 -11.51 2.28
CA LEU A 36 -13.48 -10.77 1.54
C LEU A 36 -14.02 -9.52 0.81
N ASP A 37 -15.32 -9.49 0.49
CA ASP A 37 -16.01 -8.36 -0.15
C ASP A 37 -16.28 -7.16 0.79
N ALA A 38 -16.14 -7.34 2.11
CA ALA A 38 -16.38 -6.29 3.10
C ALA A 38 -15.11 -5.52 3.51
N LEU A 39 -13.95 -5.84 2.92
CA LEU A 39 -12.74 -5.00 2.96
C LEU A 39 -12.97 -3.77 2.06
N ASN A 40 -13.84 -2.86 2.51
CA ASN A 40 -14.05 -1.58 1.87
C ASN A 40 -12.70 -0.89 1.63
N LEU A 41 -12.40 -0.70 0.34
CA LEU A 41 -11.19 -0.16 -0.29
C LEU A 41 -10.76 1.25 0.15
N THR A 42 -11.40 1.84 1.16
CA THR A 42 -11.07 3.16 1.71
C THR A 42 -11.06 3.19 3.24
N ALA A 43 -11.91 2.41 3.93
CA ALA A 43 -12.07 2.48 5.39
C ALA A 43 -11.29 1.42 6.20
N GLY A 44 -10.67 0.42 5.56
CA GLY A 44 -10.12 -0.76 6.28
C GLY A 44 -8.62 -1.02 6.20
N LEU A 45 -7.79 -0.14 5.59
CA LEU A 45 -6.35 -0.44 5.54
C LEU A 45 -5.74 -0.47 6.96
N PRO A 46 -4.97 -1.51 7.29
CA PRO A 46 -4.42 -1.73 8.61
C PRO A 46 -3.67 -0.52 9.17
N THR A 47 -3.94 -0.20 10.44
CA THR A 47 -3.49 1.02 11.12
C THR A 47 -2.05 0.97 11.58
N ASP A 48 -1.51 -0.23 11.79
CA ASP A 48 -0.17 -0.41 12.32
C ASP A 48 0.72 -1.20 11.35
N VAL A 49 2.02 -0.99 11.41
CA VAL A 49 3.01 -1.79 10.65
C VAL A 49 2.93 -3.28 11.01
N SER A 50 2.50 -3.61 12.23
CA SER A 50 2.16 -4.97 12.64
C SER A 50 0.96 -5.54 11.90
N ASP A 51 -0.09 -4.73 11.71
CA ASP A 51 -1.33 -5.15 11.07
C ASP A 51 -1.11 -5.37 9.56
N VAL A 52 -0.25 -4.58 8.93
CA VAL A 52 0.18 -4.82 7.53
C VAL A 52 0.99 -6.10 7.42
N GLY A 53 1.87 -6.37 8.38
CA GLY A 53 2.64 -7.63 8.41
C GLY A 53 1.75 -8.87 8.51
N GLN A 54 0.69 -8.79 9.31
CA GLN A 54 -0.33 -9.85 9.42
C GLN A 54 -1.15 -9.97 8.14
N LEU A 55 -1.56 -8.84 7.54
CA LEU A 55 -2.26 -8.84 6.26
C LEU A 55 -1.40 -9.45 5.15
N ILE A 56 -0.08 -9.18 5.12
CA ILE A 56 0.86 -9.82 4.19
C ILE A 56 0.94 -11.33 4.45
N ASP A 57 0.82 -11.80 5.69
CA ASP A 57 0.80 -13.24 5.96
C ASP A 57 -0.52 -13.90 5.50
N GLU A 58 -1.65 -13.19 5.61
CA GLU A 58 -2.97 -13.66 5.16
C GLU A 58 -3.13 -13.63 3.64
N ILE A 59 -2.82 -12.49 3.00
CA ILE A 59 -2.87 -12.31 1.55
C ILE A 59 -1.72 -13.07 0.88
N GLY A 60 -0.59 -13.20 1.57
CA GLY A 60 0.65 -13.66 0.99
C GLY A 60 0.82 -15.16 0.90
N ALA A 61 -0.14 -16.00 1.29
CA ALA A 61 0.02 -17.46 1.29
C ALA A 61 0.52 -18.03 -0.05
N ASN A 62 0.12 -17.42 -1.17
CA ASN A 62 0.52 -17.78 -2.54
C ASN A 62 1.69 -16.94 -3.09
N VAL A 63 2.19 -15.98 -2.31
CA VAL A 63 3.36 -15.16 -2.68
C VAL A 63 4.62 -16.00 -2.47
N ASP A 64 5.51 -15.91 -3.46
CA ASP A 64 6.84 -16.48 -3.42
C ASP A 64 7.56 -16.16 -2.08
N PRO A 65 8.21 -17.15 -1.44
CA PRO A 65 8.80 -16.96 -0.11
C PRO A 65 9.81 -15.80 -0.04
N GLU A 66 10.59 -15.57 -1.09
CA GLU A 66 11.56 -14.47 -1.15
C GLU A 66 10.84 -13.13 -1.17
N LEU A 67 9.83 -12.97 -2.04
CA LEU A 67 9.02 -11.75 -2.12
C LEU A 67 8.27 -11.50 -0.81
N ARG A 68 7.77 -12.54 -0.14
CA ARG A 68 7.10 -12.41 1.16
C ARG A 68 8.03 -11.85 2.22
N ILE A 69 9.30 -12.26 2.24
CA ILE A 69 10.31 -11.71 3.14
C ILE A 69 10.55 -10.23 2.83
N ILE A 70 10.65 -9.87 1.54
CA ILE A 70 10.85 -8.48 1.12
C ILE A 70 9.66 -7.61 1.54
N PHE A 71 8.42 -8.07 1.35
CA PHE A 71 7.23 -7.35 1.83
C PHE A 71 7.23 -7.13 3.34
N LYS A 72 7.66 -8.12 4.13
CA LYS A 72 7.83 -7.95 5.59
C LYS A 72 8.92 -6.95 5.96
N LYS A 73 9.95 -6.77 5.14
CA LYS A 73 10.97 -5.74 5.34
C LYS A 73 10.43 -4.34 5.02
N LEU A 74 9.56 -4.21 4.01
CA LEU A 74 8.90 -2.95 3.64
C LEU A 74 8.00 -2.39 4.75
N THR A 75 7.51 -3.23 5.67
CA THR A 75 6.71 -2.79 6.83
C THR A 75 7.54 -2.53 8.08
N LYS A 76 8.88 -2.55 8.00
CA LYS A 76 9.74 -2.29 9.16
C LYS A 76 9.80 -0.80 9.48
N ARG A 77 10.04 -0.51 10.76
CA ARG A 77 10.15 0.84 11.30
C ARG A 77 11.42 1.55 10.84
N ASP A 78 12.49 0.79 10.67
CA ASP A 78 13.79 1.29 10.22
C ASP A 78 13.74 1.70 8.74
N LEU A 79 14.04 2.96 8.45
CA LEU A 79 13.96 3.52 7.11
C LEU A 79 14.94 2.85 6.15
N GLN A 80 16.20 2.64 6.56
CA GLN A 80 17.22 2.02 5.72
C GLN A 80 16.81 0.61 5.29
N THR A 81 16.18 -0.15 6.20
CA THR A 81 15.62 -1.47 5.91
C THR A 81 14.51 -1.39 4.87
N ARG A 82 13.59 -0.42 4.96
CA ARG A 82 12.53 -0.23 3.96
C ARG A 82 13.09 0.17 2.60
N GLU A 83 14.03 1.11 2.55
CA GLU A 83 14.67 1.54 1.29
C GLU A 83 15.43 0.41 0.61
N LYS A 84 16.19 -0.37 1.39
CA LYS A 84 16.87 -1.56 0.87
C LYS A 84 15.86 -2.58 0.35
N ALA A 85 14.79 -2.84 1.09
CA ALA A 85 13.74 -3.77 0.67
C ALA A 85 13.01 -3.32 -0.60
N ALA A 86 12.80 -2.01 -0.80
CA ALA A 86 12.19 -1.50 -2.02
C ALA A 86 13.11 -1.73 -3.23
N LYS A 87 14.42 -1.52 -3.08
CA LYS A 87 15.40 -1.85 -4.14
C LYS A 87 15.44 -3.35 -4.42
N GLU A 88 15.52 -4.18 -3.38
CA GLU A 88 15.45 -5.64 -3.48
C GLU A 88 14.16 -6.10 -4.21
N LEU A 89 13.01 -5.49 -3.91
CA LEU A 89 11.74 -5.80 -4.58
C LEU A 89 11.77 -5.42 -6.07
N LEU A 90 12.27 -4.22 -6.38
CA LEU A 90 12.36 -3.74 -7.75
C LEU A 90 13.25 -4.65 -8.61
N ASP A 91 14.39 -5.06 -8.08
CA ASP A 91 15.32 -5.95 -8.78
C ASP A 91 14.73 -7.36 -8.95
N ALA A 92 14.14 -7.92 -7.89
CA ALA A 92 13.48 -9.22 -7.94
C ALA A 92 12.33 -9.27 -8.96
N LEU A 93 11.56 -8.19 -9.10
CA LEU A 93 10.49 -8.09 -10.10
C LEU A 93 11.03 -7.96 -11.52
N LYS A 94 12.14 -7.24 -11.73
CA LYS A 94 12.80 -7.15 -13.05
C LYS A 94 13.33 -8.51 -13.50
N GLU A 95 13.91 -9.26 -12.57
CA GLU A 95 14.37 -10.63 -12.82
C GLU A 95 13.20 -11.59 -13.07
N SER A 96 12.05 -11.33 -12.42
CA SER A 96 10.83 -12.14 -12.54
C SER A 96 9.89 -11.68 -13.65
N VAL A 97 10.31 -10.81 -14.60
CA VAL A 97 9.41 -10.25 -15.62
C VAL A 97 8.78 -11.31 -16.53
N ASN A 98 9.44 -12.47 -16.66
CA ASN A 98 8.94 -13.62 -17.43
C ASN A 98 8.14 -14.62 -16.58
N ASP A 99 8.09 -14.43 -15.26
CA ASP A 99 7.31 -15.25 -14.32
C ASP A 99 6.02 -14.50 -13.93
N TYR A 100 5.06 -14.55 -14.85
CA TYR A 100 3.80 -13.83 -14.73
C TYR A 100 3.02 -14.19 -13.45
N GLU A 101 2.97 -15.47 -13.08
CA GLU A 101 2.23 -15.94 -11.90
C GLU A 101 2.90 -15.46 -10.60
N LYS A 102 4.23 -15.46 -10.52
CA LYS A 102 4.94 -14.87 -9.38
C LYS A 102 4.61 -13.39 -9.20
N VAL A 103 4.62 -12.61 -10.28
CA VAL A 103 4.26 -11.17 -10.24
C VAL A 103 2.79 -10.98 -9.87
N LYS A 104 1.88 -11.77 -10.46
CA LYS A 104 0.44 -11.70 -10.22
C LYS A 104 0.10 -11.98 -8.76
N ASN A 105 0.69 -13.02 -8.18
CA ASN A 105 0.46 -13.39 -6.78
C ASN A 105 1.04 -12.36 -5.81
N ALA A 106 2.11 -11.65 -6.18
CA ALA A 106 2.74 -10.62 -5.35
C ALA A 106 1.98 -9.28 -5.34
N PHE A 107 1.27 -8.94 -6.43
CA PHE A 107 0.65 -7.62 -6.57
C PHE A 107 -0.36 -7.25 -5.47
N PRO A 108 -1.25 -8.14 -4.98
CA PRO A 108 -2.16 -7.84 -3.88
C PRO A 108 -1.43 -7.36 -2.62
N SER A 109 -0.31 -7.99 -2.29
CA SER A 109 0.53 -7.62 -1.14
C SER A 109 1.14 -6.22 -1.35
N TYR A 110 1.67 -5.96 -2.55
CA TYR A 110 2.23 -4.64 -2.87
C TYR A 110 1.17 -3.52 -2.89
N ALA A 111 0.01 -3.76 -3.51
CA ALA A 111 -1.08 -2.81 -3.58
C ALA A 111 -1.56 -2.38 -2.18
N SER A 112 -1.55 -3.30 -1.21
CA SER A 112 -1.94 -3.01 0.19
C SER A 112 -1.02 -2.02 0.91
N VAL A 113 0.24 -1.90 0.47
CA VAL A 113 1.26 -1.05 1.11
C VAL A 113 1.64 0.18 0.30
N TYR A 114 1.35 0.19 -1.00
CA TYR A 114 1.79 1.23 -1.94
C TYR A 114 1.50 2.66 -1.44
N SER A 115 0.27 2.93 -1.00
CA SER A 115 -0.14 4.27 -0.54
C SER A 115 0.67 4.78 0.66
N LYS A 116 1.11 3.88 1.56
CA LYS A 116 2.00 4.22 2.67
C LYS A 116 3.40 4.54 2.16
N LEU A 117 3.92 3.76 1.22
CA LEU A 117 5.26 3.94 0.68
C LEU A 117 5.40 5.25 -0.11
N VAL A 118 4.41 5.62 -0.92
CA VAL A 118 4.43 6.89 -1.67
C VAL A 118 4.03 8.12 -0.87
N THR A 119 3.72 7.96 0.42
CA THR A 119 3.52 9.08 1.36
C THR A 119 4.55 9.09 2.49
N ASP A 120 5.53 8.20 2.43
CA ASP A 120 6.66 8.10 3.38
C ASP A 120 7.53 9.37 3.33
N SER A 121 8.25 9.65 4.42
CA SER A 121 9.18 10.77 4.50
C SER A 121 10.31 10.68 3.48
N SER A 122 10.79 9.47 3.18
CA SER A 122 11.92 9.28 2.26
C SER A 122 11.52 9.47 0.81
N GLN A 123 12.15 10.45 0.17
CA GLN A 123 12.04 10.66 -1.28
C GLN A 123 12.52 9.44 -2.09
N SER A 124 13.51 8.69 -1.59
CA SER A 124 14.03 7.50 -2.28
C SER A 124 13.01 6.38 -2.25
N LEU A 125 12.32 6.20 -1.12
CA LEU A 125 11.28 5.20 -0.99
C LEU A 125 10.07 5.54 -1.86
N ARG A 126 9.63 6.81 -1.86
CA ARG A 126 8.52 7.28 -2.72
C ARG A 126 8.82 7.05 -4.21
N SER A 127 9.98 7.49 -4.67
CA SER A 127 10.36 7.34 -6.10
C SER A 127 10.50 5.88 -6.54
N THR A 128 11.17 5.05 -5.73
CA THR A 128 11.32 3.60 -6.02
C THR A 128 9.95 2.91 -6.07
N SER A 129 9.03 3.31 -5.18
CA SER A 129 7.69 2.72 -5.12
C SER A 129 6.84 3.02 -6.37
N ASN A 130 7.00 4.19 -6.97
CA ASN A 130 6.37 4.50 -8.26
C ASN A 130 6.86 3.54 -9.36
N SER A 131 8.17 3.34 -9.46
CA SER A 131 8.76 2.41 -10.44
C SER A 131 8.32 0.97 -10.23
N ILE A 132 8.21 0.50 -8.98
CA ILE A 132 7.70 -0.84 -8.67
C ILE A 132 6.23 -0.96 -9.10
N LEU A 133 5.40 0.05 -8.84
CA LEU A 133 4.00 0.04 -9.29
C LEU A 133 3.91 -0.06 -10.81
N ALA A 134 4.72 0.71 -11.53
CA ALA A 134 4.76 0.67 -12.99
C ALA A 134 5.07 -0.73 -13.51
N LEU A 135 6.04 -1.43 -12.89
CA LEU A 135 6.41 -2.78 -13.27
C LEU A 135 5.26 -3.79 -13.06
N PHE A 136 4.55 -3.70 -11.93
CA PHE A 136 3.35 -4.52 -11.71
C PHE A 136 2.27 -4.26 -12.75
N VAL A 137 1.91 -2.99 -12.98
CA VAL A 137 0.79 -2.63 -13.88
C VAL A 137 1.11 -2.97 -15.33
N THR A 138 2.35 -2.73 -15.78
CA THR A 138 2.78 -3.03 -17.16
C THR A 138 2.89 -4.53 -17.41
N THR A 139 3.32 -5.31 -16.42
CA THR A 139 3.40 -6.78 -16.52
C THR A 139 2.01 -7.41 -16.52
N LEU A 140 1.13 -7.03 -15.59
CA LEU A 140 -0.18 -7.65 -15.39
C LEU A 140 -1.28 -7.12 -16.31
N LYS A 141 -1.12 -5.90 -16.84
CA LYS A 141 -2.07 -5.27 -17.77
C LYS A 141 -3.51 -5.32 -17.24
N LYS A 142 -4.38 -6.13 -17.84
CA LYS A 142 -5.79 -6.27 -17.44
C LYS A 142 -5.94 -6.86 -16.05
N ASP A 143 -5.06 -7.77 -15.65
CA ASP A 143 -5.11 -8.42 -14.33
C ASP A 143 -4.75 -7.47 -13.19
N ALA A 144 -4.10 -6.33 -13.49
CA ALA A 144 -3.90 -5.27 -12.50
C ALA A 144 -5.22 -4.56 -12.13
N GLY A 145 -6.27 -4.69 -12.96
CA GLY A 145 -7.53 -3.93 -12.89
C GLY A 145 -8.17 -3.90 -11.52
N THR A 146 -8.15 -5.03 -10.80
CA THR A 146 -8.74 -5.19 -9.46
C THR A 146 -8.16 -4.22 -8.43
N TYR A 147 -6.89 -3.83 -8.58
CA TYR A 147 -6.17 -2.98 -7.62
C TYR A 147 -5.94 -1.56 -8.11
N LEU A 148 -6.26 -1.24 -9.37
CA LEU A 148 -5.99 0.10 -9.92
C LEU A 148 -6.68 1.21 -9.13
N LYS A 149 -7.92 0.98 -8.64
CA LYS A 149 -8.64 1.95 -7.82
C LYS A 149 -7.93 2.28 -6.50
N SER A 150 -7.14 1.36 -5.93
CA SER A 150 -6.41 1.60 -4.69
C SER A 150 -5.01 2.19 -4.87
N VAL A 151 -4.44 2.11 -6.09
CA VAL A 151 -3.04 2.53 -6.33
C VAL A 151 -2.93 3.74 -7.26
N ILE A 152 -3.73 3.83 -8.33
CA ILE A 152 -3.61 4.92 -9.31
C ILE A 152 -3.88 6.30 -8.71
N PRO A 153 -4.85 6.49 -7.78
CA PRO A 153 -5.01 7.79 -7.14
C PRO A 153 -3.75 8.30 -6.43
N PHE A 154 -3.00 7.40 -5.77
CA PHE A 154 -1.75 7.75 -5.11
C PHE A 154 -0.58 7.94 -6.08
N LEU A 155 -0.61 7.28 -7.24
CA LEU A 155 0.33 7.55 -8.33
C LEU A 155 0.11 8.96 -8.91
N PHE A 156 -1.15 9.37 -9.12
CA PHE A 156 -1.47 10.73 -9.55
C PHE A 156 -1.11 11.78 -8.49
N PHE A 157 -1.38 11.49 -7.22
CA PHE A 157 -0.89 12.33 -6.11
C PHE A 157 0.63 12.51 -6.16
N SER A 158 1.39 11.46 -6.50
CA SER A 158 2.86 11.49 -6.61
C SER A 158 3.38 12.36 -7.77
N LEU A 159 2.56 12.71 -8.76
CA LEU A 159 2.96 13.65 -9.83
C LEU A 159 3.27 15.05 -9.29
N GLN A 160 2.64 15.43 -8.18
CA GLN A 160 2.78 16.75 -7.57
C GLN A 160 3.66 16.74 -6.31
N ASP A 161 4.53 15.74 -6.17
CA ASP A 161 5.49 15.68 -5.07
C ASP A 161 6.43 16.90 -5.11
N GLY A 162 6.69 17.49 -3.93
CA GLY A 162 7.59 18.64 -3.82
C GLY A 162 9.04 18.36 -4.21
N TYR A 163 9.44 17.08 -4.27
CA TYR A 163 10.76 16.67 -4.74
C TYR A 163 10.72 16.25 -6.21
N SER A 164 11.44 16.97 -7.07
CA SER A 164 11.47 16.75 -8.52
C SER A 164 11.79 15.30 -8.91
N GLN A 165 12.66 14.61 -8.16
CA GLN A 165 13.00 13.21 -8.42
C GLN A 165 11.77 12.28 -8.31
N VAL A 166 10.90 12.53 -7.31
CA VAL A 166 9.69 11.74 -7.11
C VAL A 166 8.66 12.06 -8.19
N ALA A 167 8.42 13.34 -8.47
CA ALA A 167 7.51 13.77 -9.54
C ALA A 167 7.90 13.16 -10.91
N LYS A 168 9.18 13.20 -11.27
CA LYS A 168 9.70 12.58 -12.51
C LYS A 168 9.50 11.06 -12.53
N SER A 169 9.71 10.38 -11.40
CA SER A 169 9.47 8.94 -11.31
C SER A 169 7.99 8.59 -11.48
N ALA A 170 7.08 9.41 -10.93
CA ALA A 170 5.65 9.25 -11.07
C ALA A 170 5.21 9.50 -12.52
N GLU A 171 5.73 10.55 -13.16
CA GLU A 171 5.47 10.85 -14.57
C GLU A 171 5.91 9.70 -15.48
N ALA A 172 7.13 9.19 -15.30
CA ALA A 172 7.62 8.02 -16.02
C ALA A 172 6.69 6.80 -15.80
N SER A 173 6.31 6.55 -14.55
CA SER A 173 5.42 5.43 -14.19
C SER A 173 4.02 5.56 -14.81
N VAL A 174 3.45 6.77 -14.85
CA VAL A 174 2.17 7.04 -15.52
C VAL A 174 2.29 6.80 -17.02
N ASN A 175 3.37 7.26 -17.64
CA ASN A 175 3.61 7.06 -19.07
C ASN A 175 3.82 5.59 -19.42
N GLU A 176 4.47 4.81 -18.55
CA GLU A 176 4.63 3.36 -18.73
C GLU A 176 3.29 2.62 -18.56
N CYS A 177 2.53 2.93 -17.51
CA CYS A 177 1.21 2.32 -17.25
C CYS A 177 0.18 2.67 -18.35
N PHE A 178 0.23 3.90 -18.83
CA PHE A 178 -0.73 4.51 -19.75
C PHE A 178 0.00 5.19 -20.92
N PRO A 179 0.46 4.42 -21.92
CA PRO A 179 1.40 4.92 -22.94
C PRO A 179 0.83 5.95 -23.90
N SER A 180 -0.47 5.91 -24.19
CA SER A 180 -1.12 6.90 -25.07
C SER A 180 -1.75 8.02 -24.26
N GLU A 181 -1.80 9.22 -24.85
CA GLU A 181 -2.50 10.37 -24.26
C GLU A 181 -3.96 10.06 -23.94
N GLU A 182 -4.65 9.36 -24.85
CA GLU A 182 -6.03 8.92 -24.64
C GLU A 182 -6.18 7.97 -23.44
N LYS A 183 -5.21 7.08 -23.19
CA LYS A 183 -5.22 6.22 -22.01
C LYS A 183 -4.96 7.01 -20.73
N ARG A 184 -4.08 8.03 -20.78
CA ARG A 184 -3.84 8.93 -19.64
C ARG A 184 -5.09 9.74 -19.30
N LYS A 185 -5.75 10.32 -20.30
CA LYS A 185 -7.05 11.01 -20.13
C LYS A 185 -8.11 10.08 -19.56
N LEU A 186 -8.23 8.86 -20.09
CA LEU A 186 -9.17 7.87 -19.57
C LEU A 186 -8.87 7.50 -18.11
N ALA A 187 -7.59 7.26 -17.77
CA ALA A 187 -7.19 6.98 -16.40
C ALA A 187 -7.50 8.17 -15.47
N MET A 188 -7.21 9.40 -15.91
CA MET A 188 -7.55 10.63 -15.19
C MET A 188 -9.05 10.75 -14.95
N ASN A 189 -9.89 10.51 -15.96
CA ASN A 189 -11.34 10.53 -15.81
C ASN A 189 -11.85 9.41 -14.88
N THR A 190 -11.21 8.24 -14.92
CA THR A 190 -11.64 7.06 -14.15
C THR A 190 -11.29 7.17 -12.67
N PHE A 191 -10.09 7.64 -12.34
CA PHE A 191 -9.57 7.71 -10.98
C PHE A 191 -9.55 9.14 -10.42
N GLY A 192 -10.05 10.10 -11.22
CA GLY A 192 -10.02 11.53 -10.96
C GLY A 192 -10.68 11.90 -9.64
N GLN A 193 -11.94 11.52 -9.53
CA GLN A 193 -12.77 11.76 -8.35
C GLN A 193 -12.18 11.13 -7.09
N GLU A 194 -11.67 9.89 -7.17
CA GLU A 194 -11.06 9.21 -6.03
C GLU A 194 -9.78 9.93 -5.57
N THR A 195 -8.96 10.40 -6.51
CA THR A 195 -7.77 11.20 -6.21
C THR A 195 -8.14 12.50 -5.51
N SER A 196 -9.15 13.22 -6.02
CA SER A 196 -9.63 14.46 -5.39
C SER A 196 -10.18 14.20 -3.98
N ASN A 197 -10.92 13.11 -3.77
CA ASN A 197 -11.43 12.73 -2.45
C ASN A 197 -10.28 12.48 -1.47
N ILE A 198 -9.23 11.76 -1.88
CA ILE A 198 -8.03 11.55 -1.05
C ILE A 198 -7.39 12.89 -0.70
N CYS A 199 -7.21 13.80 -1.67
CA CYS A 199 -6.63 15.13 -1.45
C CYS A 199 -7.46 15.94 -0.44
N LEU A 200 -8.79 15.97 -0.60
CA LEU A 200 -9.68 16.66 0.33
C LEU A 200 -9.61 16.07 1.75
N GLN A 201 -9.54 14.74 1.87
CA GLN A 201 -9.40 14.07 3.17
C GLN A 201 -8.02 14.32 3.81
N MET A 202 -6.95 14.43 3.03
CA MET A 202 -5.65 14.83 3.53
C MET A 202 -5.71 16.28 4.03
N MET A 203 -6.26 17.21 3.25
CA MET A 203 -6.40 18.62 3.63
C MET A 203 -7.24 18.81 4.90
N SER A 204 -8.33 18.07 5.04
CA SER A 204 -9.19 18.09 6.23
C SER A 204 -8.65 17.27 7.41
N ARG A 205 -7.46 16.65 7.25
CA ARG A 205 -6.80 15.79 8.23
C ARG A 205 -7.63 14.57 8.65
N GLN A 206 -8.53 14.12 7.78
CA GLN A 206 -9.38 12.95 7.99
C GLN A 206 -8.78 11.69 7.39
N HIS A 207 -7.89 11.82 6.39
CA HIS A 207 -7.24 10.66 5.80
C HIS A 207 -6.26 10.02 6.79
N LYS A 208 -6.31 8.69 6.95
CA LYS A 208 -5.45 7.96 7.89
C LYS A 208 -3.95 8.18 7.66
N LEU A 209 -3.52 8.40 6.41
CA LEU A 209 -2.11 8.60 6.09
C LEU A 209 -1.57 9.94 6.60
N ILE A 210 -2.39 10.93 6.92
CA ILE A 210 -1.91 12.22 7.47
C ILE A 210 -1.71 12.18 8.98
N GLN A 211 -2.15 11.10 9.63
CA GLN A 211 -2.02 10.95 11.07
C GLN A 211 -0.53 10.77 11.48
N PRO A 212 -0.17 11.12 12.72
CA PRO A 212 1.17 10.94 13.25
C PRO A 212 1.71 9.53 13.05
N GLN A 213 2.98 9.43 12.65
CA GLN A 213 3.67 8.16 12.55
C GLN A 213 4.26 7.79 13.92
N LYS A 214 4.29 6.50 14.26
CA LYS A 214 4.80 6.05 15.57
C LYS A 214 6.33 6.09 15.68
N PHE A 215 7.04 6.50 14.62
CA PHE A 215 8.50 6.34 14.49
C PHE A 215 9.18 7.66 14.12
N VAL A 216 10.48 7.75 14.44
CA VAL A 216 11.31 8.89 14.05
C VAL A 216 11.62 8.76 12.57
N GLU A 217 11.12 9.72 11.79
CA GLU A 217 11.32 9.81 10.35
C GLU A 217 12.35 10.92 10.03
N GLU A 218 12.72 11.04 8.75
CA GLU A 218 13.58 12.14 8.28
C GLU A 218 12.91 13.51 8.45
N GLU A 219 11.59 13.53 8.54
CA GLU A 219 10.78 14.71 8.81
C GLU A 219 9.92 14.49 10.07
N SER A 220 9.62 15.57 10.80
CA SER A 220 8.64 15.54 11.88
C SER A 220 7.22 15.32 11.34
N ASP A 221 6.30 14.83 12.19
CA ASP A 221 4.89 14.69 11.81
C ASP A 221 4.30 15.99 11.25
N ALA A 222 4.65 17.14 11.82
CA ALA A 222 4.17 18.45 11.34
C ALA A 222 4.71 18.80 9.95
N GLN A 223 5.97 18.49 9.66
CA GLN A 223 6.58 18.68 8.33
C GLN A 223 5.92 17.75 7.31
N ARG A 224 5.75 16.48 7.66
CA ARG A 224 5.05 15.50 6.83
C ARG A 224 3.64 15.93 6.49
N GLN A 225 2.86 16.37 7.49
CA GLN A 225 1.51 16.87 7.29
C GLN A 225 1.48 18.06 6.35
N THR A 226 2.37 19.04 6.56
CA THR A 226 2.50 20.20 5.69
C THR A 226 2.79 19.79 4.25
N ARG A 227 3.74 18.86 4.05
CA ARG A 227 4.10 18.34 2.73
C ARG A 227 2.91 17.66 2.05
N LEU A 228 2.19 16.78 2.75
CA LEU A 228 1.04 16.06 2.19
C LEU A 228 -0.13 17.01 1.87
N ILE A 229 -0.36 18.05 2.68
CA ILE A 229 -1.38 19.07 2.41
C ILE A 229 -0.99 19.91 1.18
N ALA A 230 0.27 20.36 1.09
CA ALA A 230 0.76 21.12 -0.05
C ALA A 230 0.65 20.31 -1.35
N GLN A 231 1.05 19.03 -1.32
CA GLN A 231 0.91 18.12 -2.45
C GLN A 231 -0.56 17.87 -2.82
N SER A 232 -1.48 17.82 -1.84
CA SER A 232 -2.92 17.71 -2.08
C SER A 232 -3.47 18.92 -2.82
N LEU A 233 -3.07 20.13 -2.41
CA LEU A 233 -3.47 21.38 -3.07
C LEU A 233 -2.99 21.40 -4.52
N ASN A 234 -1.71 21.11 -4.77
CA ASN A 234 -1.13 21.08 -6.11
C ASN A 234 -1.79 20.00 -6.99
N THR A 235 -2.16 18.85 -6.41
CA THR A 235 -2.87 17.78 -7.14
C THR A 235 -4.26 18.23 -7.57
N LEU A 236 -4.99 18.91 -6.70
CA LEU A 236 -6.31 19.45 -7.03
C LEU A 236 -6.21 20.56 -8.08
N GLU A 237 -5.24 21.47 -7.96
CA GLU A 237 -4.96 22.52 -8.95
C GLU A 237 -4.71 21.90 -10.33
N ALA A 238 -3.79 20.94 -10.43
CA ALA A 238 -3.49 20.25 -11.69
C ALA A 238 -4.74 19.57 -12.29
N PHE A 239 -5.61 18.97 -11.46
CA PHE A 239 -6.82 18.31 -11.95
C PHE A 239 -7.87 19.32 -12.44
N ILE A 240 -7.93 20.51 -11.84
CA ILE A 240 -8.79 21.60 -12.29
C ILE A 240 -8.30 22.12 -13.65
N GLU A 241 -7.00 22.38 -13.80
CA GLU A 241 -6.41 22.86 -15.05
C GLU A 241 -6.58 21.86 -16.21
N THR A 242 -6.51 20.57 -15.90
CA THR A 242 -6.63 19.50 -16.90
C THR A 242 -8.10 19.14 -17.17
N SER A 243 -9.05 19.59 -16.33
CA SER A 243 -10.48 19.30 -16.50
C SER A 243 -11.11 20.20 -17.57
N PRO A 244 -11.72 19.64 -18.62
CA PRO A 244 -12.41 20.42 -19.65
C PRO A 244 -13.52 21.32 -19.10
N ALA A 245 -14.08 21.00 -17.93
CA ALA A 245 -15.18 21.75 -17.33
C ALA A 245 -14.76 23.14 -16.80
N PHE A 246 -13.46 23.37 -16.56
CA PHE A 246 -12.94 24.61 -16.00
C PHE A 246 -12.06 25.42 -16.98
N GLN A 247 -11.81 24.92 -18.19
CA GLN A 247 -11.05 25.62 -19.24
C GLN A 247 -11.86 26.71 -19.98
N ILE A 248 -13.04 27.08 -19.49
CA ILE A 248 -13.97 28.06 -20.11
C ILE A 248 -14.11 29.35 -19.27
N LEU A 249 -13.26 29.57 -18.27
CA LEU A 249 -13.17 30.85 -17.53
C LEU A 249 -11.85 31.55 -17.87
#